data_AF-A0A950B026-F1
#
_entry.id   AF-A0A950B026-F1
#
_cell.length_a   1.000
_cell.length_b   1.000
_cell.length_c   1.000
_cell.angle_alpha   90.00
_cell.angle_beta   90.00
_cell.angle_gamma   90.00
#
_symmetry.space_group_name_H-M   'P 1'
#
loop_
_entity.id
_entity.type
_entity.pdbx_description
1 polymer ?
#
loop_
_entity_poly.entity_id
_entity_poly.type
_entity_poly.pdbx_seq_one_letter_code
_entity_poly.pdbx_strand_id
1 'polypeptide(L)' 'MYYLYGSKVGAPKKLVATFDIEEQLRAYVRWATLSERDGIFQFEKGSSLAGYHQYSYSCEPLTDEDAAVVDHNPSPSML' A
#
# COMPACT_ATOMS: atom_id res chain seq x y z
N MET A 1 -10.70 -9.30 4.33
CA MET A 1 -10.20 -7.92 4.35
C MET A 1 -8.70 -7.95 4.62
N TYR A 2 -7.94 -7.26 3.78
CA TYR A 2 -6.49 -7.16 3.82
C TYR A 2 -6.10 -5.70 3.97
N TYR A 3 -5.09 -5.45 4.78
CA TYR A 3 -4.61 -4.11 5.13
C TYR A 3 -3.25 -3.90 4.47
N LEU A 4 -3.14 -2.87 3.63
CA LEU A 4 -1.87 -2.49 2.99
C LEU A 4 -1.25 -1.33 3.75
N TYR A 5 0.03 -1.48 4.08
CA TYR A 5 0.81 -0.49 4.80
C TYR A 5 1.98 0.01 3.96
N GLY A 6 2.26 1.30 4.03
CA GLY A 6 3.47 1.93 3.51
C GLY A 6 4.39 2.40 4.64
N SER A 7 5.70 2.31 4.46
CA SER A 7 6.67 2.92 5.39
C SER A 7 7.77 3.67 4.66
N LYS A 8 8.30 4.71 5.32
CA LYS A 8 9.52 5.40 4.92
C LYS A 8 10.69 4.84 5.74
N VAL A 9 11.90 5.02 5.24
CA VAL A 9 13.12 4.60 5.95
C VAL A 9 13.16 5.30 7.32
N GLY A 10 13.19 4.51 8.39
CA GLY A 10 13.22 5.00 9.78
C GLY A 10 11.88 5.50 10.32
N ALA A 11 10.78 5.36 9.59
CA ALA A 11 9.44 5.75 10.03
C ALA A 11 8.56 4.53 10.33
N PRO A 12 7.59 4.64 11.26
CA PRO A 12 6.59 3.59 11.46
C PRO A 12 5.80 3.36 10.17
N LYS A 13 5.33 2.12 10.01
CA LYS A 13 4.37 1.76 8.96
C LYS A 13 3.05 2.49 9.16
N LYS A 14 2.41 2.84 8.06
CA LYS A 14 1.14 3.55 8.01
C LYS A 14 0.15 2.80 7.14
N LEU A 15 -1.10 2.67 7.57
CA LEU A 15 -2.19 2.11 6.77
C LEU A 15 -2.46 3.04 5.58
N VAL A 16 -2.43 2.50 4.36
CA VAL A 16 -2.59 3.30 3.13
C VAL A 16 -3.78 2.87 2.28
N ALA A 17 -4.20 1.61 2.36
CA ALA A 17 -5.36 1.11 1.65
C ALA A 17 -5.86 -0.20 2.28
N THR A 18 -7.09 -0.57 1.98
CA THR A 18 -7.66 -1.87 2.35
C THR A 18 -8.21 -2.60 1.13
N PHE A 19 -8.27 -3.92 1.20
CA PHE A 19 -8.73 -4.77 0.11
C PHE A 19 -9.67 -5.87 0.61
N ASP A 20 -10.60 -6.32 -0.21
CA ASP A 20 -11.44 -7.46 0.15
C ASP A 20 -10.64 -8.76 0.17
N ILE A 21 -9.88 -8.99 -0.90
CA ILE A 21 -9.12 -10.22 -1.17
C ILE A 21 -7.65 -9.94 -1.45
N GLU A 22 -6.80 -10.96 -1.22
CA GLU A 22 -5.35 -10.83 -1.35
C GLU A 22 -4.92 -10.57 -2.79
N GLU A 23 -5.63 -11.16 -3.76
CA GLU A 23 -5.32 -11.06 -5.18
C GLU A 23 -5.44 -9.62 -5.69
N GLN A 24 -6.46 -8.89 -5.21
CA GLN A 24 -6.64 -7.47 -5.53
C GLN A 24 -5.50 -6.62 -4.96
N LEU A 25 -5.11 -6.87 -3.70
CA LEU A 25 -3.97 -6.21 -3.07
C LEU A 25 -2.69 -6.46 -3.86
N ARG A 26 -2.41 -7.72 -4.21
CA ARG A 26 -1.20 -8.10 -4.96
C ARG A 26 -1.18 -7.47 -6.36
N ALA A 27 -2.33 -7.45 -7.04
CA ALA A 27 -2.46 -6.81 -8.34
C ALA A 27 -2.21 -5.29 -8.24
N TYR A 28 -2.78 -4.64 -7.23
CA TYR A 28 -2.58 -3.22 -6.97
C TYR A 28 -1.12 -2.89 -6.68
N VAL A 29 -0.45 -3.61 -5.77
CA VAL A 29 0.96 -3.39 -5.44
C VAL A 29 1.85 -3.60 -6.66
N ARG A 30 1.57 -4.63 -7.48
CA ARG A 30 2.31 -4.87 -8.71
C ARG A 30 2.16 -3.71 -9.70
N TRP A 31 0.95 -3.19 -9.88
CA TRP A 31 0.72 -2.02 -10.73
C TRP A 31 1.40 -0.76 -10.16
N ALA A 32 1.28 -0.53 -8.85
CA ALA A 32 1.79 0.66 -8.19
C ALA A 32 3.33 0.69 -8.15
N THR A 33 4.03 -0.46 -8.24
CA THR A 33 5.49 -0.52 -8.15
C THR A 33 6.14 -0.19 -9.50
N LEU A 34 6.87 0.91 -9.57
CA LEU A 34 7.63 1.32 -10.75
C LEU A 34 9.00 0.64 -10.83
N SER A 35 9.68 0.53 -9.70
CA SER A 35 10.98 -0.14 -9.60
C SER A 35 11.31 -0.52 -8.16
N GLU A 36 12.24 -1.45 -8.00
CA GLU A 36 12.82 -1.80 -6.71
C GLU A 36 14.35 -1.77 -6.82
N ARG A 37 15.01 -1.12 -5.86
CA ARG A 37 16.46 -1.03 -5.80
C ARG A 37 16.92 -1.04 -4.35
N ASP A 38 17.81 -1.98 -4.01
CA ASP A 38 18.39 -2.11 -2.67
C ASP A 38 17.30 -2.20 -1.56
N GLY A 39 16.18 -2.87 -1.83
CA GLY A 39 15.04 -2.99 -0.91
C GLY A 39 14.20 -1.70 -0.75
N ILE A 40 14.45 -0.68 -1.57
CA ILE A 40 13.65 0.54 -1.67
C ILE A 40 12.77 0.44 -2.91
N PHE A 41 11.47 0.59 -2.70
CA PHE A 41 10.47 0.61 -3.75
C PHE A 41 10.19 2.05 -4.19
N GLN A 42 10.08 2.25 -5.50
CA GLN A 42 9.52 3.45 -6.08
C GLN A 42 8.10 3.14 -6.56
N PHE A 43 7.14 3.96 -6.13
CA PHE A 43 5.74 3.76 -6.47
C PHE A 43 5.19 4.86 -7.40
N GLU A 44 4.15 4.51 -8.14
CA GLU A 44 3.38 5.39 -9.01
C GLU A 44 2.78 6.53 -8.20
N LYS A 45 2.82 7.77 -8.75
CA LYS A 45 2.41 8.98 -8.02
C LYS A 45 0.92 9.01 -7.70
N GLY A 46 0.11 8.32 -8.49
CA GLY A 46 -1.33 8.18 -8.27
C GLY A 46 -1.72 7.05 -7.31
N SER A 47 -0.76 6.30 -6.78
CA SER A 47 -1.04 5.22 -5.82
C SER A 47 -1.06 5.73 -4.38
N SER A 48 -1.81 5.06 -3.51
CA SER A 48 -1.76 5.24 -2.05
C SER A 48 -0.38 4.94 -1.46
N LEU A 49 0.50 4.27 -2.22
CA LEU A 49 1.91 4.02 -1.85
C LEU A 49 2.86 5.14 -2.30
N ALA A 50 2.36 6.18 -2.96
CA ALA A 50 3.19 7.31 -3.40
C ALA A 50 3.94 7.95 -2.22
N GLY A 51 5.26 8.08 -2.37
CA GLY A 51 6.13 8.68 -1.34
C GLY A 51 6.55 7.74 -0.21
N TYR A 52 6.15 6.46 -0.22
CA TYR A 52 6.72 5.42 0.65
C TYR A 52 7.87 4.71 -0.05
N HIS A 53 8.71 4.04 0.76
CA HIS A 53 9.90 3.33 0.30
C HIS A 53 9.78 1.82 0.49
N GLN A 54 8.82 1.36 1.29
CA GLN A 54 8.56 -0.04 1.59
C GLN A 54 7.06 -0.24 1.76
N TYR A 55 6.60 -1.48 1.56
CA TYR A 55 5.23 -1.88 1.82
C TYR A 55 5.18 -3.20 2.59
N SER A 56 4.09 -3.42 3.30
CA SER A 56 3.74 -4.73 3.87
C SER A 56 2.22 -4.86 3.92
N TYR A 57 1.72 -6.08 4.11
CA TYR A 57 0.28 -6.30 4.25
C TYR A 57 -0.04 -7.37 5.29
N SER A 58 -1.27 -7.35 5.78
CA SER A 58 -1.77 -8.27 6.80
C SER A 58 -3.26 -8.56 6.60
N CYS A 59 -3.74 -9.72 7.05
CA CYS A 59 -5.16 -10.04 7.15
C CYS A 59 -5.79 -9.50 8.45
N GLU A 60 -4.98 -8.97 9.36
CA GLU A 60 -5.39 -8.34 10.63
C GLU A 60 -4.84 -6.91 10.73
N PRO A 61 -5.55 -5.98 11.40
CA PRO A 61 -5.06 -4.63 11.61
C PRO A 61 -3.80 -4.65 12.49
N LEU A 62 -2.75 -3.95 12.05
CA LEU A 62 -1.44 -3.90 12.74
C LEU A 62 -1.17 -2.55 13.41
N THR A 63 -2.12 -1.62 13.32
CA THR A 63 -2.06 -0.24 13.80
C THR A 63 -3.45 0.19 14.26
N ASP A 64 -3.55 1.15 15.18
CA ASP A 64 -4.82 1.81 15.58
C ASP A 64 -5.40 2.76 14.51
N GLU A 65 -4.86 2.75 13.30
CA GLU A 65 -5.38 3.54 12.19
C GLU A 65 -6.74 3.02 11.71
N ASP A 66 -7.66 3.94 11.47
CA ASP A 66 -9.02 3.62 11.09
C ASP A 66 -9.09 3.17 9.62
N ALA A 67 -9.59 1.97 9.38
CA ALA A 67 -9.72 1.41 8.04
C ALA A 67 -10.74 2.17 7.16
N ALA A 68 -11.67 2.92 7.75
CA ALA A 68 -12.69 3.68 7.04
C ALA A 68 -12.16 5.02 6.48
N VAL A 69 -10.96 5.46 6.88
CA VAL A 69 -10.37 6.72 6.39
C VAL A 69 -9.41 6.54 5.22
N VAL A 70 -9.06 5.28 4.88
CA VAL A 70 -8.20 4.95 3.74
C VAL A 70 -9.02 4.42 2.58
N ASP A 71 -8.47 4.51 1.37
CA ASP A 71 -9.14 3.98 0.19
C ASP A 71 -9.36 2.47 0.31
N HIS A 72 -10.57 2.04 -0.04
CA HIS A 72 -10.95 0.64 -0.08
C HIS A 72 -11.01 0.15 -1.53
N ASN A 73 -10.28 -0.93 -1.83
CA ASN A 73 -10.06 -1.47 -3.17
C ASN A 73 -9.67 -0.39 -4.20
N PRO A 74 -8.61 0.43 -3.95
CA PRO A 74 -8.16 1.38 -4.93
C PRO A 74 -7.79 0.66 -6.23
N SER A 75 -8.26 1.22 -7.35
CA SER A 75 -7.98 0.70 -8.68
C SER A 75 -7.01 1.65 -9.41
N PRO A 76 -6.28 1.16 -10.42
CA PRO A 76 -5.46 1.99 -11.29
C PRO A 76 -6.31 3.12 -11.86
N SER A 77 -6.16 4.33 -11.33
CA SER A 77 -6.69 5.51 -11.99
C SER A 77 -5.72 5.82 -13.13
N MET A 78 -6.11 5.49 -14.36
CA MET A 78 -5.45 6.05 -15.54
C MET A 78 -5.76 7.56 -15.56
N LEU A 79 -4.95 8.34 -14.84
CA LEU A 79 -4.86 9.78 -15.03
C LEU A 79 -3.85 10.06 -16.15
#